data_AF-A0AAW3YVG3-F1
#
_entry.id   AF-A0AAW3YVG3-F1
#
_cell.length_a   1.000
_cell.length_b   1.000
_cell.length_c   1.000
_cell.angle_alpha   90.00
_cell.angle_beta   90.00
_cell.angle_gamma   90.00
#
_symmetry.space_group_name_H-M   'P 1'
#
loop_
_entity.id
_entity.type
_entity.pdbx_description
1 polymer ?
#
loop_
_entity_poly.entity_id
_entity_poly.type
_entity_poly.pdbx_seq_one_letter_code
_entity_poly.pdbx_strand_id
1 'polypeptide(L)'
;MKNSYQQLTTNLEYLKLKQMAQHLGDVVDFSINNELSFVETLVKLTNYEIDVREQNMIHSMVKMGAFPHRKEVDEFDFEFQP
;
A
#
# COMPACT_ATOMS: atom_id res chain seq x y z
N MET A 1 -10.70 -22.73 -17.30
CA MET A 1 -11.20 -21.34 -17.31
C MET A 1 -10.56 -20.63 -16.13
N LYS A 2 -9.80 -19.56 -16.33
CA LYS A 2 -9.34 -18.75 -15.19
C LYS A 2 -10.58 -18.05 -14.62
N ASN A 3 -10.90 -18.35 -13.37
CA ASN A 3 -12.05 -17.74 -12.70
C ASN A 3 -11.83 -16.23 -12.66
N SER A 4 -12.86 -15.42 -12.95
CA SER A 4 -12.77 -13.94 -12.92
C SER A 4 -12.19 -13.42 -11.61
N TYR A 5 -12.44 -14.14 -10.50
CA TYR A 5 -11.84 -13.87 -9.20
C TYR A 5 -10.31 -14.04 -9.21
N GLN A 6 -9.79 -15.13 -9.77
CA GLN A 6 -8.34 -15.37 -9.85
C GLN A 6 -7.63 -14.33 -10.74
N GLN A 7 -8.28 -13.89 -11.82
CA GLN A 7 -7.73 -12.86 -12.68
C GLN A 7 -7.71 -11.50 -11.97
N LEU A 8 -8.75 -11.18 -11.19
CA LEU A 8 -8.78 -10.01 -10.33
C LEU A 8 -7.67 -10.07 -9.27
N THR A 9 -7.49 -11.20 -8.58
CA THR A 9 -6.40 -11.37 -7.61
C THR A 9 -5.03 -11.18 -8.26
N THR A 10 -4.80 -11.76 -9.45
CA THR A 10 -3.54 -11.61 -10.19
C THR A 10 -3.29 -10.14 -10.57
N ASN A 11 -4.33 -9.42 -11.01
CA ASN A 11 -4.23 -8.00 -11.34
C ASN A 11 -3.91 -7.16 -10.10
N LEU A 12 -4.54 -7.45 -8.95
CA LEU A 12 -4.28 -6.75 -7.69
C LEU A 12 -2.85 -7.01 -7.18
N GLU A 13 -2.35 -8.24 -7.30
CA GLU A 13 -0.96 -8.58 -6.98
C GLU A 13 0.03 -7.85 -7.90
N TYR A 14 -0.24 -7.81 -9.20
CA TYR A 14 0.59 -7.09 -10.18
C TYR A 14 0.66 -5.58 -9.88
N LEU A 15 -0.47 -4.98 -9.51
CA LEU A 15 -0.56 -3.57 -9.10
C LEU A 15 -0.02 -3.32 -7.68
N LYS A 16 0.43 -4.36 -6.97
CA LYS A 16 0.91 -4.33 -5.59
C LYS A 16 -0.13 -3.81 -4.59
N LEU A 17 -1.42 -4.04 -4.88
CA LEU A 17 -2.56 -3.66 -4.04
C LEU A 17 -2.89 -4.82 -3.08
N LYS A 18 -1.99 -5.05 -2.13
CA LYS A 18 -2.05 -6.24 -1.26
C LYS A 18 -3.24 -6.23 -0.33
N GLN A 19 -3.64 -5.05 0.16
CA GLN A 19 -4.76 -4.92 1.09
C GLN A 19 -6.07 -5.14 0.36
N MET A 20 -6.20 -4.61 -0.86
CA MET A 20 -7.35 -4.91 -1.72
C MET A 20 -7.49 -6.40 -2.00
N ALA A 21 -6.40 -7.09 -2.34
CA ALA A 21 -6.44 -8.53 -2.60
C ALA A 21 -6.85 -9.33 -1.35
N GLN A 22 -6.34 -8.94 -0.18
CA GLN A 22 -6.64 -9.60 1.10
C GLN A 22 -8.09 -9.40 1.53
N HIS A 23 -8.63 -8.18 1.39
CA HIS A 23 -9.99 -7.84 1.82
C HIS A 23 -11.04 -8.05 0.72
N LEU A 24 -10.66 -8.54 -0.46
CA LEU A 24 -11.56 -8.77 -1.58
C LEU A 24 -12.71 -9.72 -1.23
N GLY A 25 -12.40 -10.85 -0.58
CA GLY A 25 -13.43 -11.81 -0.15
C GLY A 25 -14.41 -11.18 0.81
N ASP A 26 -13.90 -10.61 1.91
CA ASP A 26 -14.72 -10.01 2.96
C ASP A 26 -15.59 -8.87 2.43
N VAL A 27 -15.05 -8.00 1.56
CA VAL A 27 -15.79 -6.86 1.01
C VAL A 27 -16.85 -7.30 0.00
N VAL A 28 -16.60 -8.36 -0.77
CA VAL A 28 -17.60 -8.97 -1.66
C VAL A 28 -18.74 -9.59 -0.85
N ASP A 29 -18.41 -10.38 0.18
CA ASP A 29 -19.42 -10.98 1.05
C ASP A 29 -20.21 -9.89 1.79
N PHE A 30 -19.53 -8.85 2.28
CA PHE A 30 -20.17 -7.69 2.90
C PHE A 30 -21.11 -6.97 1.92
N SER A 31 -20.70 -6.82 0.66
CA SER A 31 -21.52 -6.21 -0.39
C SER A 31 -22.80 -6.99 -0.65
N ILE A 32 -22.72 -8.33 -0.68
CA ILE A 32 -23.89 -9.19 -0.89
C ILE A 32 -24.83 -9.11 0.33
N ASN A 33 -24.27 -9.15 1.54
CA ASN A 33 -25.06 -9.13 2.78
C ASN A 33 -25.70 -7.76 3.10
N ASN A 34 -25.09 -6.66 2.64
CA ASN A 34 -25.55 -5.29 2.93
C ASN A 34 -26.15 -4.59 1.69
N GLU A 35 -26.36 -5.33 0.60
CA GLU A 35 -26.89 -4.81 -0.67
C GLU A 35 -26.15 -3.55 -1.17
N LEU A 36 -24.84 -3.49 -0.93
CA LEU A 36 -24.03 -2.35 -1.37
C LEU A 36 -23.99 -2.29 -2.89
N SER A 37 -24.03 -1.07 -3.42
CA SER A 37 -23.78 -0.89 -4.85
C SER A 37 -22.36 -1.31 -5.20
N PHE A 38 -22.18 -1.79 -6.43
CA PHE A 38 -20.86 -2.17 -6.95
C PHE A 38 -19.83 -1.04 -6.78
N VAL A 39 -20.26 0.21 -6.96
CA VAL A 39 -19.41 1.40 -6.79
C VAL A 39 -19.00 1.56 -5.33
N GLU A 40 -19.92 1.43 -4.37
CA GLU A 40 -19.60 1.52 -2.94
C GLU A 40 -18.66 0.41 -2.49
N THR A 41 -18.83 -0.80 -3.02
CA THR A 41 -17.96 -1.95 -2.76
C THR A 41 -16.54 -1.69 -3.26
N LEU A 42 -16.39 -1.15 -4.48
CA LEU A 42 -15.09 -0.75 -5.01
C LEU A 42 -14.47 0.39 -4.19
N VAL A 43 -15.25 1.40 -3.81
CA VAL A 43 -14.78 2.51 -2.97
C VAL A 43 -14.27 1.98 -1.62
N LYS A 44 -15.01 1.08 -0.98
CA LYS A 44 -14.61 0.47 0.29
C LYS A 44 -13.31 -0.33 0.15
N LEU A 45 -13.19 -1.12 -0.92
CA LEU A 45 -11.95 -1.85 -1.26
C LEU A 45 -10.76 -0.90 -1.45
N THR A 46 -10.94 0.19 -2.19
CA THR A 46 -9.87 1.18 -2.40
C THR A 46 -9.50 1.94 -1.13
N ASN A 47 -10.46 2.22 -0.25
CA ASN A 47 -10.20 2.88 1.03
C ASN A 47 -9.30 2.03 1.92
N TYR A 48 -9.50 0.70 1.98
CA TYR A 48 -8.60 -0.18 2.73
C TYR A 48 -7.14 -0.09 2.28
N GLU A 49 -6.88 0.08 0.98
CA GLU A 49 -5.52 0.24 0.47
C GLU A 49 -4.96 1.64 0.76
N ILE A 50 -5.79 2.68 0.62
CA ILE A 50 -5.42 4.07 0.93
C ILE A 50 -5.03 4.18 2.40
N ASP A 51 -5.86 3.68 3.31
CA ASP A 51 -5.62 3.74 4.75
C ASP A 51 -4.28 3.11 5.11
N VAL A 52 -3.96 1.94 4.55
CA VAL A 52 -2.67 1.28 4.80
C VAL A 52 -1.51 2.03 4.16
N ARG A 53 -1.69 2.64 2.98
CA ARG A 53 -0.65 3.50 2.39
C ARG A 53 -0.41 4.75 3.23
N GLU A 54 -1.46 5.40 3.73
CA GLU A 54 -1.36 6.56 4.61
C GLU A 54 -0.71 6.20 5.93
N GLN A 55 -1.10 5.10 6.57
CA GLN A 55 -0.47 4.61 7.80
C GLN A 55 1.01 4.30 7.58
N ASN A 56 1.37 3.64 6.47
CA ASN A 56 2.77 3.37 6.13
C ASN A 56 3.55 4.67 5.86
N MET A 57 2.93 5.67 5.23
CA MET A 57 3.55 6.97 4.96
C MET A 57 3.76 7.75 6.25
N ILE A 58 2.74 7.85 7.12
CA ILE A 58 2.84 8.49 8.43
C ILE A 58 3.89 7.79 9.28
N HIS A 59 3.87 6.45 9.35
CA HIS A 59 4.85 5.69 10.11
C HIS A 59 6.27 5.87 9.55
N SER A 60 6.44 5.94 8.22
CA SER A 60 7.73 6.25 7.59
C SER A 60 8.18 7.68 7.89
N MET A 61 7.28 8.66 7.85
CA MET A 61 7.58 10.05 8.20
C MET A 61 7.91 10.21 9.69
N VAL A 62 7.22 9.49 10.58
CA VAL A 62 7.53 9.47 12.02
C VAL A 62 8.85 8.76 12.29
N LYS A 63 9.16 7.67 11.58
CA LYS A 63 10.46 6.97 11.70
C LYS A 63 11.63 7.80 11.15
N MET A 64 11.39 8.61 10.12
CA MET A 64 12.38 9.55 9.58
C MET A 64 12.48 10.84 10.43
N GLY A 65 11.35 11.29 11.00
CA GLY A 65 11.25 12.44 11.89
C GLY A 65 11.76 12.17 13.31
N ALA A 66 11.82 10.89 13.72
CA ALA A 66 12.49 10.39 14.92
C ALA A 66 13.97 10.05 14.70
N PHE A 67 14.61 10.67 13.69
CA PHE A 67 16.06 10.78 13.51
C PHE A 67 16.84 9.46 13.23
N PRO A 68 17.17 9.12 11.97
CA PRO A 68 18.35 8.33 11.67
C PRO A 68 19.51 9.33 11.49
N HIS A 69 20.39 9.45 12.48
CA HIS A 69 21.63 10.26 12.51
C HIS A 69 21.99 11.09 11.25
N ARG A 70 22.16 12.40 11.47
CA ARG A 70 23.03 13.27 10.66
C ARG A 70 24.31 12.51 10.27
N LYS A 71 24.56 12.35 8.98
CA LYS A 71 25.93 12.29 8.46
C LYS A 71 26.03 13.21 7.26
N GLU A 72 27.01 14.09 7.38
CA GLU A 72 27.35 15.19 6.51
C GLU A 72 27.85 14.68 5.15
N VAL A 73 27.66 15.50 4.12
CA VAL A 73 28.36 15.35 2.83
C VAL A 73 29.86 15.69 2.96
N ASP A 74 30.32 16.09 4.16
CA ASP A 74 31.71 16.51 4.40
C ASP A 74 32.65 15.37 4.86
N GLU A 75 32.16 14.13 5.00
CA GLU A 75 33.01 12.94 5.21
C GLU A 75 33.37 12.21 3.89
N PHE A 76 33.33 12.89 2.73
CA PHE A 76 33.91 12.32 1.50
C PHE A 76 35.22 13.05 1.12
N ASP A 77 36.29 12.50 1.68
CA ASP A 77 37.73 12.82 1.56
C ASP A 77 38.33 12.28 0.26
N PHE A 78 38.89 13.12 -0.64
CA PHE A 78 39.81 12.65 -1.69
C PHE A 78 40.82 13.72 -2.15
N GLU A 79 42.04 13.62 -1.63
CA GLU A 79 43.31 13.81 -2.36
C GLU A 79 43.48 15.09 -3.22
N PHE A 80 44.06 16.13 -2.62
CA PHE A 80 45.07 16.95 -3.30
C PHE A 80 46.31 17.03 -2.38
N GLN A 81 47.10 15.95 -2.36
CA GLN A 81 48.50 15.98 -1.89
C GLN A 81 49.38 16.66 -2.96
N PRO A 82 50.61 17.12 -2.67
CA PRO A 82 51.18 17.65 -1.42
C PRO A 82 51.28 19.19 -1.39
#